data_AF-A0A963IM46-F1
#
_entry.id   AF-A0A963IM46-F1
#
_cell.length_a   1.000
_cell.length_b   1.000
_cell.length_c   1.000
_cell.angle_alpha   90.00
_cell.angle_beta   90.00
_cell.angle_gamma   90.00
#
_symmetry.space_group_name_H-M   'P 1'
#
loop_
_entity.id
_entity.type
_entity.pdbx_description
1 polymer ?
#
loop_
_entity_poly.entity_id
_entity_poly.type
_entity_poly.pdbx_seq_one_letter_code
_entity_poly.pdbx_strand_id
1 'polypeptide(L)' 'MESIEAVVIGAGVVGLACARALAGRGFETVILERQGAF' A
#
# COMPACT_ATOMS: atom_id res chain seq x y z
N MET A 1 -7.58 -19.03 -3.89
CA MET A 1 -6.65 -17.96 -4.26
C MET A 1 -7.02 -16.78 -3.40
N GLU A 2 -6.11 -16.31 -2.56
CA GLU A 2 -6.35 -15.12 -1.75
C GLU A 2 -6.38 -13.89 -2.67
N SER A 3 -7.36 -13.01 -2.46
CA SER A 3 -7.59 -11.81 -3.28
C SER A 3 -7.17 -10.58 -2.51
N ILE A 4 -6.23 -9.82 -3.05
CA ILE A 4 -5.82 -8.54 -2.46
C ILE A 4 -6.82 -7.47 -2.84
N GLU A 5 -7.32 -6.73 -1.85
CA GLU A 5 -8.35 -5.71 -2.04
C GLU A 5 -7.79 -4.41 -2.62
N ALA A 6 -6.57 -4.01 -2.24
CA ALA A 6 -5.92 -2.83 -2.77
C ALA A 6 -4.39 -2.98 -2.91
N VAL A 7 -3.82 -2.42 -3.98
CA VAL A 7 -2.37 -2.31 -4.19
C VAL A 7 -1.98 -0.86 -4.43
N VAL A 8 -0.99 -0.37 -3.67
CA VAL A 8 -0.37 0.94 -3.87
C VAL A 8 1.03 0.73 -4.44
N ILE A 9 1.32 1.35 -5.60
CA ILE A 9 2.63 1.28 -6.25
C ILE A 9 3.38 2.58 -5.98
N GLY A 10 4.50 2.48 -5.27
CA GLY A 10 5.33 3.59 -4.81
C GLY A 10 5.21 3.85 -3.30
N ALA A 11 6.32 3.76 -2.56
CA ALA A 11 6.38 4.02 -1.11
C ALA A 11 6.90 5.43 -0.76
N GLY A 12 6.68 6.40 -1.66
CA GLY A 12 6.85 7.83 -1.34
C GLY A 12 5.77 8.33 -0.38
N VAL A 13 5.91 9.57 0.09
CA VAL A 13 5.01 10.17 1.11
C VAL A 13 3.52 10.12 0.72
N VAL A 14 3.20 10.33 -0.54
CA VAL A 14 1.82 10.27 -1.04
C VAL A 14 1.30 8.84 -1.06
N GLY A 15 2.12 7.88 -1.55
CA GLY A 15 1.75 6.47 -1.58
C GLY A 15 1.48 5.92 -0.18
N LEU A 16 2.32 6.26 0.79
CA LEU A 16 2.13 5.88 2.19
C LEU A 16 0.88 6.52 2.80
N ALA A 17 0.58 7.79 2.49
CA ALA A 17 -0.65 8.44 2.93
C ALA A 17 -1.91 7.76 2.36
N CYS A 18 -1.90 7.40 1.07
CA CYS A 18 -2.96 6.63 0.43
C CYS A 18 -3.12 5.24 1.07
N ALA A 19 -2.02 4.50 1.26
CA ALA A 19 -2.04 3.18 1.89
C ALA A 19 -2.58 3.25 3.33
N ARG A 20 -2.20 4.28 4.09
CA ARG A 20 -2.73 4.53 5.44
C ARG A 20 -4.24 4.78 5.42
N ALA A 21 -4.72 5.58 4.46
CA ALA A 21 -6.15 5.85 4.33
C ALA A 21 -6.95 4.60 3.95
N LEU A 22 -6.41 3.75 3.06
CA LEU A 22 -7.05 2.49 2.64
C LEU A 22 -7.09 1.48 3.79
N ALA A 23 -5.96 1.26 4.46
CA ALA A 23 -5.88 0.37 5.62
C ALA A 23 -6.80 0.85 6.76
N GLY A 24 -6.86 2.17 7.00
CA GLY A 24 -7.76 2.76 7.99
C GLY A 24 -9.25 2.58 7.67
N ARG A 25 -9.60 2.26 6.42
CA ARG A 25 -10.96 1.93 5.98
C ARG A 25 -11.23 0.43 5.96
N GLY A 26 -10.27 -0.40 6.35
CA GLY A 26 -10.41 -1.85 6.44
C GLY A 26 -10.02 -2.63 5.19
N PHE A 27 -9.43 -1.99 4.17
CA PHE A 27 -8.94 -2.70 2.99
C PHE A 27 -7.59 -3.38 3.26
N GLU A 28 -7.49 -4.67 2.97
CA GLU A 28 -6.23 -5.39 2.87
C GLU A 28 -5.38 -4.74 1.76
N THR A 29 -4.37 -3.98 2.19
CA THR A 29 -3.60 -3.10 1.32
C THR A 29 -2.14 -3.54 1.28
N VAL A 30 -1.63 -3.81 0.08
CA VAL A 30 -0.20 -4.10 -0.17
C VAL A 30 0.48 -2.90 -0.82
N ILE A 31 1.69 -2.58 -0.36
CA ILE A 31 2.53 -1.53 -0.94
C ILE A 31 3.68 -2.19 -1.69
N LEU A 32 3.90 -1.80 -2.94
CA LEU A 32 5.02 -2.24 -3.76
C LEU A 32 5.95 -1.06 -4.03
N GLU A 33 7.22 -1.21 -3.68
CA GLU A 33 8.27 -0.25 -4.00
C GLU A 33 9.46 -0.98 -4.61
N ARG A 34 10.05 -0.39 -5.65
CA ARG A 34 11.21 -0.95 -6.34
C ARG A 34 12.46 -0.80 -5.47
N GLN A 35 12.56 0.30 -4.74
CA GLN A 35 13.67 0.54 -3.82
C GLN A 35 13.45 -0.25 -2.52
N GLY A 36 14.47 -1.01 -2.09
CA GLY A 36 14.44 -1.63 -0.77
C GLY A 36 14.44 -0.56 0.34
N ALA A 37 13.92 -0.92 1.52
CA ALA A 37 14.17 -0.12 2.71
C ALA A 37 15.68 -0.25 3.06
N PHE A 38 16.32 0.90 3.29
CA PHE A 38 17.74 0.98 3.66
C PHE A 38 18.02 0.34 5.02
#